data_AF-A0A7S2GTL7-F1
#
_entry.id   AF-A0A7S2GTL7-F1
#
_cell.length_a   1.000
_cell.length_b   1.000
_cell.length_c   1.000
_cell.angle_alpha   90.00
_cell.angle_beta   90.00
_cell.angle_gamma   90.00
#
_symmetry.space_group_name_H-M   'P 1'
#
loop_
_entity.id
_entity.type
_entity.pdbx_description
1 polymer ?
#
loop_
_entity_poly.entity_id
_entity_poly.type
_entity_poly.pdbx_seq_one_letter_code
_entity_poly.pdbx_strand_id
1 'polypeptide(L)'
;EKVNKYGGKCGGSLGMWESSGWISDCDPYGWFQWYCRFYQGRRCSDDQRQITRWTKSAGIKGRFRSQLCNKILAAQTTSDDASISPVIRQTLLHWGLEVTPTVLECHENRVKN
;
A
#
# COMPACT_ATOMS: atom_id res chain seq x y z
N GLU A 1 -15.96 4.62 -15.24
CA GLU A 1 -15.91 3.82 -14.00
C GLU A 1 -15.24 4.60 -12.87
N LYS A 2 -15.83 4.61 -11.67
CA LYS A 2 -15.22 5.16 -10.44
C LYS A 2 -14.77 3.97 -9.57
N VAL A 3 -13.65 3.34 -9.95
CA VAL A 3 -13.16 2.11 -9.28
C VAL A 3 -12.38 2.42 -7.99
N ASN A 4 -11.83 3.63 -7.86
CA ASN A 4 -11.06 4.05 -6.69
C ASN A 4 -11.98 4.62 -5.58
N LYS A 5 -11.90 4.09 -4.35
CA LYS A 5 -12.64 4.56 -3.16
C LYS A 5 -12.50 6.07 -2.97
N TYR A 6 -11.30 6.60 -3.18
CA TYR A 6 -11.00 8.03 -2.97
C TYR A 6 -11.06 8.88 -4.25
N GLY A 7 -11.50 8.32 -5.39
CA GLY A 7 -11.72 9.06 -6.64
C GLY A 7 -10.47 9.66 -7.32
N GLY A 8 -9.29 9.59 -6.70
CA GLY A 8 -8.05 10.10 -7.27
C GLY A 8 -7.39 9.14 -8.26
N LYS A 9 -6.77 9.66 -9.32
CA LYS A 9 -5.89 8.87 -10.19
C LYS A 9 -4.71 8.37 -9.37
N CYS A 10 -4.53 7.06 -9.31
CA CYS A 10 -3.52 6.41 -8.48
C CYS A 10 -2.95 5.21 -9.24
N GLY A 11 -1.61 5.08 -9.25
CA GLY A 11 -0.90 4.02 -9.98
C GLY A 11 -0.57 4.38 -11.44
N GLY A 12 0.20 3.50 -12.08
CA GLY A 12 0.50 3.53 -13.51
C GLY A 12 -0.45 2.67 -14.34
N SER A 13 -0.37 2.80 -15.66
CA SER A 13 -1.05 1.89 -16.60
C SER A 13 -0.40 0.52 -16.62
N LEU A 14 -1.12 -0.51 -17.10
CA LEU A 14 -0.57 -1.86 -17.25
C LEU A 14 0.71 -1.85 -18.11
N GLY A 15 0.70 -1.17 -19.27
CA GLY A 15 1.88 -1.04 -20.12
C GLY A 15 3.09 -0.39 -19.44
N MET A 16 2.86 0.59 -18.55
CA MET A 16 3.95 1.17 -17.74
C MET A 16 4.54 0.14 -16.76
N TRP A 17 3.70 -0.73 -16.20
CA TRP A 17 4.15 -1.77 -15.28
C TRP A 17 4.88 -2.90 -16.00
N GLU A 18 4.41 -3.29 -17.19
CA GLU A 18 5.06 -4.24 -18.09
C GLU A 18 6.49 -3.78 -18.47
N SER A 19 6.65 -2.49 -18.79
CA SER A 19 7.96 -1.95 -19.20
C SER A 19 8.93 -1.63 -18.06
N SER A 20 8.49 -1.67 -16.79
CA SER A 20 9.29 -1.22 -15.63
C SER A 20 9.92 -2.35 -14.82
N GLY A 21 9.75 -3.62 -15.22
CA GLY A 21 10.19 -4.79 -14.45
C GLY A 21 9.44 -4.99 -13.12
N TRP A 22 8.33 -4.29 -12.95
CA TRP A 22 7.55 -4.26 -11.72
C TRP A 22 6.62 -5.47 -11.57
N ILE A 23 6.22 -6.06 -12.70
CA ILE A 23 5.49 -7.31 -12.79
C ILE A 23 6.45 -8.45 -13.16
N SER A 24 6.10 -9.67 -12.75
CA SER A 24 6.82 -10.89 -13.11
C SER A 24 5.91 -11.71 -14.01
N ASP A 25 6.47 -12.49 -14.93
CA ASP A 25 5.71 -13.38 -15.80
C ASP A 25 4.87 -14.40 -15.00
N CYS A 26 5.30 -14.75 -13.78
CA CYS A 26 4.53 -15.61 -12.89
C CYS A 26 3.19 -14.99 -12.47
N ASP A 27 3.12 -13.67 -12.37
CA ASP A 27 1.97 -12.89 -11.91
C ASP A 27 1.86 -11.59 -12.74
N PRO A 28 1.31 -11.66 -13.96
CA PRO A 28 1.28 -10.53 -14.92
C PRO A 28 0.40 -9.36 -14.46
N TYR A 29 -0.46 -9.56 -13.47
CA TYR A 29 -1.24 -8.48 -12.83
C TYR A 29 -0.59 -7.96 -11.55
N GLY A 30 0.68 -8.29 -11.33
CA GLY A 30 1.53 -7.74 -10.30
C GLY A 30 1.16 -8.19 -8.88
N TRP A 31 1.38 -7.29 -7.92
CA TRP A 31 1.35 -7.62 -6.50
C TRP A 31 -0.01 -8.18 -6.04
N PHE A 32 -1.13 -7.66 -6.54
CA PHE A 32 -2.45 -8.12 -6.11
C PHE A 32 -2.69 -9.59 -6.48
N GLN A 33 -2.41 -9.97 -7.73
CA GLN A 33 -2.49 -11.37 -8.15
C GLN A 33 -1.52 -12.26 -7.38
N TRP A 34 -0.27 -11.80 -7.21
CA TRP A 34 0.72 -12.52 -6.40
C TRP A 34 0.20 -12.74 -4.98
N TYR A 35 -0.36 -11.72 -4.33
CA TYR A 35 -0.87 -11.77 -2.97
C TYR A 35 -2.02 -12.76 -2.84
N CYS A 36 -3.02 -12.72 -3.74
CA CYS A 36 -4.13 -13.68 -3.72
C CYS A 36 -3.63 -15.14 -3.78
N ARG A 37 -2.71 -15.43 -4.70
CA ARG A 37 -2.14 -16.78 -4.84
C ARG A 37 -1.25 -17.17 -3.66
N PHE A 38 -0.45 -16.23 -3.15
CA PHE A 38 0.41 -16.45 -1.96
C PHE A 38 -0.44 -16.76 -0.73
N TYR A 39 -1.53 -16.01 -0.52
CA TYR A 39 -2.50 -16.21 0.55
C TYR A 39 -3.19 -17.57 0.44
N GLN A 40 -3.49 -18.02 -0.78
CA GLN A 40 -4.01 -19.37 -1.07
C GLN A 40 -2.97 -20.50 -0.94
N GLY A 41 -1.73 -20.18 -0.55
CA GLY A 41 -0.69 -21.17 -0.25
C GLY A 41 0.32 -21.41 -1.38
N ARG A 42 0.19 -20.78 -2.54
CA ARG A 42 1.23 -20.84 -3.58
C ARG A 42 2.53 -20.23 -3.04
N ARG A 43 3.66 -20.87 -3.32
CA ARG A 43 5.00 -20.30 -3.13
C ARG A 43 5.72 -20.23 -4.46
N CYS A 44 6.50 -19.20 -4.68
CA CYS A 44 7.32 -19.05 -5.88
C CYS A 44 8.61 -18.27 -5.61
N SER A 45 9.50 -18.23 -6.59
CA SER A 45 10.77 -17.50 -6.51
C SER A 45 10.61 -15.99 -6.30
N ASP A 46 9.43 -15.41 -6.60
CA ASP A 46 9.17 -13.98 -6.45
C ASP A 46 8.72 -13.58 -5.04
N ASP A 47 8.45 -14.55 -4.15
CA ASP A 47 7.86 -14.30 -2.83
C ASP A 47 8.69 -13.32 -2.00
N GLN A 48 10.00 -13.53 -1.93
CA GLN A 48 10.90 -12.68 -1.15
C GLN A 48 10.87 -11.23 -1.67
N ARG A 49 10.86 -11.03 -3.00
CA ARG A 49 10.82 -9.71 -3.61
C ARG A 49 9.51 -9.00 -3.26
N GLN A 50 8.38 -9.69 -3.37
CA GLN A 50 7.06 -9.12 -3.11
C GLN A 50 6.82 -8.80 -1.63
N ILE A 51 7.28 -9.66 -0.72
CA ILE A 51 7.26 -9.42 0.73
C ILE A 51 8.10 -8.19 1.09
N THR A 52 9.32 -8.09 0.53
CA THR A 52 10.19 -6.93 0.77
C THR A 52 9.56 -5.65 0.23
N ARG A 53 8.91 -5.69 -0.93
CA ARG A 53 8.20 -4.53 -1.49
C ARG A 53 7.04 -4.10 -0.61
N TRP A 54 6.20 -5.04 -0.18
CA TRP A 54 5.10 -4.74 0.74
C TRP A 54 5.62 -4.11 2.05
N THR A 55 6.68 -4.69 2.64
CA THR A 55 7.30 -4.16 3.86
C THR A 55 7.81 -2.72 3.68
N LYS A 56 8.45 -2.43 2.54
CA LYS A 56 8.96 -1.09 2.21
C LYS A 56 7.85 -0.09 1.87
N SER A 57 6.70 -0.54 1.39
CA SER A 57 5.58 0.33 0.97
C SER A 57 4.54 0.54 2.07
N ALA A 58 3.97 -0.55 2.60
CA ALA A 58 2.83 -0.56 3.53
C ALA A 58 3.17 -1.16 4.92
N GLY A 59 4.31 -1.80 5.08
CA GLY A 59 4.75 -2.35 6.38
C GLY A 59 4.87 -1.30 7.49
N ILE A 60 5.23 -1.72 8.71
CA ILE A 60 5.30 -0.86 9.91
C ILE A 60 6.17 0.40 9.70
N LYS A 61 7.29 0.26 8.98
CA LYS A 61 8.18 1.36 8.57
C LYS A 61 8.04 1.70 7.08
N GLY A 62 6.96 1.26 6.46
CA GLY A 62 6.70 1.43 5.05
C GLY A 62 6.53 2.90 4.69
N ARG A 63 7.03 3.29 3.52
CA ARG A 63 7.05 4.68 3.03
C ARG A 63 5.65 5.28 3.01
N PHE A 64 4.68 4.62 2.36
CA PHE A 64 3.35 5.16 2.17
C PHE A 64 2.56 5.18 3.48
N ARG A 65 2.68 4.14 4.31
CA ARG A 65 2.08 4.10 5.65
C ARG A 65 2.60 5.27 6.49
N SER A 66 3.92 5.41 6.58
CA SER A 66 4.55 6.46 7.38
C SER A 66 4.18 7.85 6.89
N GLN A 67 4.18 8.06 5.57
CA GLN A 67 3.80 9.33 4.97
C GLN A 67 2.35 9.71 5.27
N LEU A 68 1.41 8.76 5.19
CA LEU A 68 0.01 9.02 5.50
C LEU A 68 -0.19 9.30 6.99
N CYS A 69 0.33 8.45 7.87
CA CYS A 69 0.20 8.63 9.32
C CYS A 69 0.78 9.99 9.76
N ASN A 70 1.98 10.35 9.29
CA ASN A 70 2.59 11.64 9.63
C ASN A 70 1.72 12.82 9.19
N LYS A 71 1.08 12.74 8.01
CA LYS A 71 0.17 13.79 7.54
C LYS A 71 -1.11 13.90 8.37
N ILE A 72 -1.67 12.77 8.79
CA ILE A 72 -2.86 12.74 9.66
C ILE A 72 -2.52 13.38 11.03
N LEU A 73 -1.41 12.96 11.63
CA LEU A 73 -0.95 13.51 12.92
C LEU A 73 -0.64 15.01 12.84
N ALA A 74 0.05 15.44 11.77
CA ALA A 74 0.37 16.85 11.56
C ALA A 74 -0.88 17.73 11.34
N ALA A 75 -1.92 17.17 10.71
CA ALA A 75 -3.22 17.84 10.54
C ALA A 75 -4.11 17.78 11.79
N GLN A 76 -3.69 17.07 12.85
CA GLN A 76 -4.45 16.89 14.09
C GLN A 76 -5.88 16.38 13.85
N THR A 77 -6.02 15.46 12.89
CA THR A 77 -7.29 14.88 12.47
C THR A 77 -7.33 13.37 12.73
N THR A 78 -8.43 12.73 12.34
CA THR A 78 -8.69 11.31 12.58
C THR A 78 -8.18 10.43 11.43
N SER A 79 -7.99 9.14 11.70
CA SER A 79 -7.47 8.17 10.72
C SER A 79 -8.35 8.03 9.48
N ASP A 80 -9.64 8.31 9.58
CA ASP A 80 -10.67 8.20 8.55
C ASP A 80 -10.88 9.49 7.73
N ASP A 81 -10.18 10.59 8.05
CA ASP A 81 -10.25 11.84 7.27
C ASP A 81 -9.73 11.65 5.83
N ALA A 82 -10.68 11.40 4.92
CA ALA A 82 -10.41 11.08 3.52
C ALA A 82 -9.80 12.26 2.74
N SER A 83 -9.86 13.49 3.27
CA SER A 83 -9.23 14.66 2.65
C SER A 83 -7.70 14.58 2.70
N ILE A 84 -7.15 13.89 3.70
CA ILE A 84 -5.72 13.74 3.86
C ILE A 84 -5.17 12.71 2.86
N SER A 85 -4.52 13.23 1.81
CA SER A 85 -3.78 12.45 0.81
C SER A 85 -4.55 11.27 0.20
N PRO A 86 -5.66 11.52 -0.51
CA PRO A 86 -6.49 10.49 -1.12
C PRO A 86 -5.72 9.52 -2.02
N VAL A 87 -4.67 9.99 -2.71
CA VAL A 87 -3.81 9.14 -3.55
C VAL A 87 -3.00 8.14 -2.74
N ILE A 88 -2.46 8.54 -1.58
CA ILE A 88 -1.69 7.64 -0.71
C ILE A 88 -2.62 6.63 -0.04
N ARG A 89 -3.82 7.08 0.40
CA ARG A 89 -4.86 6.17 0.92
C ARG A 89 -5.22 5.11 -0.12
N GLN A 90 -5.47 5.53 -1.36
CA GLN A 90 -5.75 4.59 -2.45
C GLN A 90 -4.57 3.66 -2.73
N THR A 91 -3.33 4.18 -2.68
CA THR A 91 -2.12 3.37 -2.85
C THR A 91 -2.03 2.29 -1.78
N LEU A 92 -2.28 2.61 -0.51
CA LEU A 92 -2.25 1.65 0.59
C LEU A 92 -3.34 0.58 0.46
N LEU A 93 -4.54 0.94 -0.01
CA LEU A 93 -5.58 -0.05 -0.32
C LEU A 93 -5.13 -1.03 -1.41
N HIS A 94 -4.42 -0.56 -2.44
CA HIS A 94 -3.84 -1.46 -3.46
C HIS A 94 -2.77 -2.40 -2.88
N TRP A 95 -2.13 -2.03 -1.76
CA TRP A 95 -1.21 -2.87 -0.99
C TRP A 95 -1.91 -3.63 0.16
N GLY A 96 -3.25 -3.61 0.21
CA GLY A 96 -4.03 -4.33 1.22
C GLY A 96 -3.93 -3.74 2.64
N LEU A 97 -3.63 -2.45 2.79
CA LEU A 97 -3.60 -1.76 4.08
C LEU A 97 -4.59 -0.60 4.11
N GLU A 98 -5.42 -0.58 5.16
CA GLU A 98 -6.15 0.61 5.59
C GLU A 98 -5.52 1.17 6.88
N VAL A 99 -5.35 2.49 6.96
CA VAL A 99 -4.88 3.14 8.19
C VAL A 99 -6.08 3.35 9.11
N THR A 100 -6.23 2.44 10.08
CA THR A 100 -7.22 2.49 11.16
C THR A 100 -6.69 3.30 12.36
N PRO A 101 -7.53 3.61 13.37
CA PRO A 101 -7.06 4.25 14.60
C PRO A 101 -5.91 3.49 15.26
N THR A 102 -5.99 2.16 15.34
CA THR A 102 -4.93 1.31 15.90
C THR A 102 -3.64 1.40 15.09
N VAL A 103 -3.72 1.43 13.76
CA VAL A 103 -2.53 1.55 12.88
C VAL A 103 -1.82 2.89 13.09
N LEU A 104 -2.62 3.95 13.28
CA LEU A 104 -2.15 5.32 13.54
C LEU A 104 -1.50 5.42 14.93
N GLU A 105 -2.15 4.90 15.97
CA GLU A 105 -1.64 4.84 17.34
C GLU A 105 -0.31 4.07 17.42
N CYS A 106 -0.24 2.88 16.82
CA CYS A 106 1.01 2.12 16.75
C CYS A 106 2.12 2.89 16.03
N HIS A 107 1.78 3.69 15.01
CA HIS A 107 2.76 4.52 14.31
C HIS A 107 3.24 5.68 15.20
N GLU A 108 2.33 6.35 15.89
CA GLU A 108 2.64 7.45 16.80
C GLU A 108 3.56 6.98 17.94
N ASN A 109 3.21 5.89 18.61
CA ASN A 109 4.01 5.32 19.69
C ASN A 109 5.41 4.93 19.22
N ARG A 110 5.55 4.41 18.00
CA ARG A 110 6.85 4.05 17.41
C ARG A 110 7.72 5.27 17.07
N VAL A 111 7.13 6.44 16.82
CA VAL A 111 7.89 7.65 16.46
C VAL A 111 8.27 8.46 17.71
N LYS A 112 7.49 8.34 18.79
CA LYS A 112 7.78 8.97 20.09
C LYS A 112 8.87 8.22 20.88
N ASN A 113 8.97 6.91 20.71
CA ASN A 113 10.04 6.07 21.27
C ASN A 113 11.29 6.09 20.38
#